data_AF-A0A7K2QMV2-F1
#
_entry.id   AF-A0A7K2QMV2-F1
#
_cell.length_a   1.000
_cell.length_b   1.000
_cell.length_c   1.000
_cell.angle_alpha   90.00
_cell.angle_beta   90.00
_cell.angle_gamma   90.00
#
_symmetry.space_group_name_H-M   'P 1'
#
loop_
_entity.id
_entity.type
_entity.pdbx_description
1 polymer ?
#
loop_
_entity_poly.entity_id
_entity_poly.type
_entity_poly.pdbx_seq_one_letter_code
_entity_poly.pdbx_strand_id
1 'polypeptide(L)' 'AGTTAVTATVPLAELFGYASRLRGRTQGRGTFTARPTGYAPVPEAAYRQALAG' A
#
# COMPACT_ATOMS: atom_id res chain seq x y z
N ALA A 1 -16.98 10.75 -16.85
CA ALA A 1 -16.29 10.14 -15.70
C ALA A 1 -14.81 10.03 -16.04
N GLY A 2 -13.93 10.58 -15.19
CA GLY A 2 -12.49 10.65 -15.45
C GLY A 2 -11.67 9.76 -14.51
N THR A 3 -10.48 9.38 -14.94
CA THR A 3 -9.50 8.66 -14.12
C THR A 3 -8.75 9.65 -13.23
N THR A 4 -8.60 9.33 -11.94
CA THR A 4 -7.77 10.14 -11.00
C THR A 4 -6.52 9.35 -10.65
N ALA A 5 -5.36 9.98 -10.76
CA ALA A 5 -4.09 9.40 -10.32
C ALA A 5 -3.79 9.81 -8.86
N VAL A 6 -3.32 8.87 -8.07
CA VAL A 6 -2.90 9.10 -6.68
C VAL A 6 -1.47 8.58 -6.52
N THR A 7 -0.60 9.43 -5.98
CA THR A 7 0.79 9.06 -5.66
C THR A 7 0.97 9.11 -4.15
N ALA A 8 1.52 8.05 -3.57
CA ALA A 8 1.77 7.96 -2.15
C ALA A 8 3.01 7.09 -1.89
N THR A 9 3.73 7.39 -0.81
CA THR A 9 4.75 6.51 -0.25
C THR A 9 4.08 5.67 0.84
N VAL A 10 4.17 4.36 0.72
CA VAL A 10 3.58 3.41 1.68
C VAL A 10 4.62 2.38 2.10
N PRO A 11 4.53 1.83 3.33
CA PRO A 11 5.33 0.68 3.71
C PRO A 11 5.09 -0.50 2.78
N LEU A 12 6.15 -1.25 2.44
CA LEU A 12 6.06 -2.42 1.56
C LEU A 12 5.02 -3.45 2.05
N ALA A 13 4.92 -3.64 3.37
CA ALA A 13 3.96 -4.56 3.99
C ALA A 13 2.50 -4.26 3.62
N GLU A 14 2.15 -2.98 3.41
CA GLU A 14 0.78 -2.58 3.06
C GLU A 14 0.37 -2.96 1.63
N LEU A 15 1.35 -3.25 0.76
CA LEU A 15 1.10 -3.66 -0.62
C LEU A 15 0.59 -5.10 -0.73
N PHE A 16 0.78 -5.92 0.30
CA PHE A 16 0.24 -7.29 0.31
C PHE A 16 -1.30 -7.26 0.19
N GLY A 17 -1.81 -7.96 -0.83
CA GLY A 17 -3.23 -7.98 -1.16
C GLY A 17 -3.83 -6.65 -1.63
N TYR A 18 -3.02 -5.60 -1.85
CA TYR A 18 -3.53 -4.29 -2.26
C TYR A 18 -4.22 -4.33 -3.63
N ALA A 19 -3.68 -5.08 -4.59
CA ALA A 19 -4.27 -5.24 -5.92
C ALA A 19 -5.75 -5.66 -5.88
N SER A 20 -6.04 -6.70 -5.08
CA SER A 20 -7.39 -7.22 -4.91
C SER A 20 -8.31 -6.21 -4.21
N ARG A 21 -7.81 -5.56 -3.14
CA ARG A 21 -8.57 -4.51 -2.43
C ARG A 21 -8.89 -3.31 -3.34
N LEU A 22 -7.93 -2.87 -4.16
CA LEU A 22 -8.12 -1.78 -5.12
C LEU A 22 -9.19 -2.13 -6.16
N ARG A 23 -9.12 -3.33 -6.75
CA ARG A 23 -10.13 -3.81 -7.69
C ARG A 23 -11.52 -3.88 -7.04
N GLY A 24 -11.62 -4.35 -5.80
CA GLY A 24 -12.89 -4.35 -5.06
C GLY A 24 -13.49 -2.96 -4.93
N ARG A 25 -12.68 -1.96 -4.56
CA ARG A 25 -13.15 -0.56 -4.38
C ARG A 25 -13.47 0.17 -5.67
N THR A 26 -12.88 -0.24 -6.79
CA THR A 26 -12.99 0.44 -8.09
C THR A 26 -13.81 -0.35 -9.11
N GLN A 27 -14.53 -1.39 -8.66
CA GLN A 27 -15.29 -2.29 -9.52
C GLN A 27 -14.42 -2.85 -10.66
N GLY A 28 -13.17 -3.21 -10.35
CA GLY A 28 -12.21 -3.80 -11.29
C GLY A 28 -11.47 -2.82 -12.20
N ARG A 29 -11.76 -1.51 -12.13
CA ARG A 29 -11.19 -0.51 -13.07
C ARG A 29 -9.86 0.09 -12.60
N GLY A 30 -9.55 0.00 -11.31
CA GLY A 30 -8.35 0.56 -10.71
C GLY A 30 -7.11 -0.30 -10.96
N THR A 31 -6.01 0.37 -11.30
CA THR A 31 -4.68 -0.20 -11.43
C THR A 31 -3.69 0.58 -10.57
N PHE A 32 -2.56 -0.03 -10.23
CA PHE A 32 -1.47 0.66 -9.54
C PHE A 32 -0.13 0.13 -10.02
N THR A 33 0.90 0.94 -9.86
CA THR A 33 2.30 0.56 -10.00
C THR A 33 3.04 1.02 -8.75
N ALA A 34 4.15 0.37 -8.42
CA ALA A 34 4.96 0.73 -7.27
C ALA A 34 6.44 0.57 -7.62
N ARG A 35 7.28 1.40 -6.99
CA ARG A 35 8.73 1.33 -7.07
C ARG A 35 9.31 1.55 -5.67
N PRO A 36 10.40 0.86 -5.30
CA PRO A 36 11.13 1.17 -4.07
C PRO A 36 11.61 2.62 -4.07
N THR A 37 11.33 3.35 -2.99
CA THR A 37 11.74 4.75 -2.79
C THR A 37 12.93 4.89 -1.84
N GLY A 38 13.14 3.94 -0.94
CA GLY A 38 14.22 3.93 0.03
C GLY A 38 13.84 3.23 1.33
N TYR A 39 14.67 3.39 2.36
CA TYR A 39 14.39 2.92 3.72
C TYR A 39 13.89 4.08 4.58
N ALA A 40 12.94 3.78 5.46
CA ALA A 40 12.43 4.72 6.45
C ALA A 40 12.30 4.00 7.80
N PRO A 41 12.32 4.75 8.93
CA PRO A 41 12.04 4.17 10.23
C PRO A 41 10.69 3.44 10.23
N VAL A 42 10.67 2.26 10.84
CA VAL A 42 9.44 1.49 11.00
C VAL A 42 8.51 2.25 11.95
N PRO A 43 7.22 2.43 11.60
CA PRO A 43 6.25 3.01 12.52
C PRO A 43 6.18 2.20 13.82
N GLU A 44 6.10 2.88 14.97
CA GLU A 44 6.07 2.26 16.31
C GLU A 44 5.03 1.12 16.42
N ALA A 45 3.86 1.29 15.81
CA ALA A 45 2.81 0.27 15.80
C ALA A 45 3.26 -1.03 15.11
N ALA A 46 3.92 -0.92 13.95
CA ALA A 46 4.45 -2.07 13.21
C ALA A 46 5.63 -2.70 13.95
N TYR A 47 6.47 -1.90 14.60
CA TYR A 47 7.56 -2.39 15.43
C TYR A 47 7.05 -3.23 16.62
N ARG A 48 6.05 -2.73 17.35
CA ARG A 48 5.41 -3.48 18.44
C ARG A 48 4.77 -4.78 17.97
N GLN A 49 4.12 -4.76 16.82
CA GLN A 49 3.52 -5.97 16.26
C GLN A 49 4.56 -7.03 15.90
N ALA A 50 5.74 -6.62 15.42
CA ALA A 50 6.83 -7.54 15.13
C ALA A 50 7.44 -8.16 16.41
N LEU A 51 7.41 -7.44 17.55
CA LEU A 51 7.87 -7.94 18.85
C LEU A 51 6.84 -8.80 19.58
N ALA A 52 5.56 -8.69 19.23
CA ALA A 52 4.47 -9.44 19.85
C ALA A 52 4.35 -10.90 19.35
N GLY A 53 5.40 -11.41 18.67
CA GLY A 53 5.51 -12.78 18.19
C GLY A 53 5.76 -13.78 19.31
#